data_AF-A0A8S2ASH9-F1
#
_entry.id   AF-A0A8S2ASH9-F1
#
_cell.length_a   1.000
_cell.length_b   1.000
_cell.length_c   1.000
_cell.angle_alpha   90.00
_cell.angle_beta   90.00
_cell.angle_gamma   90.00
#
_symmetry.space_group_name_H-M   'P 1'
#
loop_
_entity.id
_entity.type
_entity.pdbx_description
1 polymer ?
#
loop_
_entity_poly.entity_id
_entity_poly.type
_entity_poly.pdbx_seq_one_letter_code
_entity_poly.pdbx_strand_id
1 'polypeptide(L)'
;MAESTGVDRGIQSLIAARKSLKLSLEKSKAIGLALGKTGPRFEEIEQRLPLLEAAVRPIRADGEALKDVGGNINRAVGPAAAVLKVFDAVHGLEKSLLSDPKNDLSSYLSVLKRLEEALKFLGENCGLAIQWLEDIVEYLDDHHVADEKYLSNLKKSLRGLSEFHNDGGGVEEKERSQLRLDGGLRNAALDKLENEFRRLLKDNSVPLPMASPSSLGDQACIAPSQLPVTVIHKLQAILGRLRANNRLDKCISIYVEVRSSNVRASLQALDLDYLDISVSEFNDVQSIEGDSV
;
A
#
# COMPACT_ATOMS: atom_id res chain seq x y z
N MET A 1 -11.92 43.43 -100.99
CA MET A 1 -12.99 43.46 -99.95
C MET A 1 -13.24 42.06 -99.34
N ALA A 2 -12.24 41.18 -99.22
CA ALA A 2 -12.44 39.81 -98.71
C ALA A 2 -11.85 39.57 -97.29
N GLU A 3 -11.05 40.49 -96.76
CA GLU A 3 -10.44 40.36 -95.41
C GLU A 3 -11.38 40.75 -94.26
N SER A 4 -12.46 41.50 -94.54
CA SER A 4 -13.36 42.03 -93.49
C SER A 4 -14.33 40.99 -92.92
N THR A 5 -14.62 39.90 -93.63
CA THR A 5 -15.64 38.89 -93.24
C THR A 5 -15.07 37.75 -92.40
N GLY A 6 -13.76 37.47 -92.51
CA GLY A 6 -13.05 36.51 -91.66
C GLY A 6 -12.82 37.04 -90.24
N VAL A 7 -12.54 38.35 -90.13
CA VAL A 7 -12.32 39.05 -88.86
C VAL A 7 -13.59 39.07 -88.01
N ASP A 8 -14.75 39.32 -88.61
CA ASP A 8 -16.05 39.36 -87.90
C ASP A 8 -16.44 37.98 -87.32
N ARG A 9 -16.18 36.88 -88.06
CA ARG A 9 -16.41 35.51 -87.59
C ARG A 9 -15.47 35.12 -86.44
N GLY A 10 -14.20 35.53 -86.51
CA GLY A 10 -13.24 35.35 -85.43
C GLY A 10 -13.63 36.10 -84.16
N ILE A 11 -14.12 37.33 -84.30
CA ILE A 11 -14.62 38.16 -83.19
C ILE A 11 -15.86 37.51 -82.55
N GLN A 12 -16.81 37.01 -83.33
CA GLN A 12 -17.99 36.32 -82.77
C GLN A 12 -17.63 35.02 -82.05
N SER A 13 -16.70 34.22 -82.59
CA SER A 13 -16.19 33.01 -81.92
C SER A 13 -15.51 33.35 -80.59
N LEU A 14 -14.72 34.43 -80.54
CA LEU A 14 -14.09 34.90 -79.31
C LEU A 14 -15.11 35.37 -78.27
N ILE A 15 -16.16 36.08 -78.70
CA ILE A 15 -17.25 36.52 -77.81
C ILE A 15 -18.03 35.31 -77.26
N ALA A 16 -18.31 34.30 -78.10
CA ALA A 16 -18.98 33.07 -77.68
C ALA A 16 -18.11 32.27 -76.71
N ALA A 17 -16.81 32.12 -77.00
CA ALA A 17 -15.85 31.47 -76.10
C ALA A 17 -15.74 32.22 -74.76
N ARG A 18 -15.68 33.55 -74.77
CA ARG A 18 -15.69 34.38 -73.55
C ARG A 18 -16.96 34.19 -72.74
N LYS A 19 -18.14 34.16 -73.38
CA LYS A 19 -19.42 33.91 -72.71
C LYS A 19 -19.46 32.51 -72.08
N SER A 20 -18.98 31.50 -72.80
CA SER A 20 -18.89 30.13 -72.30
C SER A 20 -17.93 30.01 -71.11
N LEU A 21 -16.75 30.65 -71.21
CA LEU A 21 -15.76 30.71 -70.14
C LEU A 21 -16.31 31.41 -68.89
N LYS A 22 -17.04 32.52 -69.08
CA LYS A 22 -17.70 33.23 -67.98
C LYS A 22 -18.74 32.35 -67.31
N LEU A 23 -19.54 31.63 -68.09
CA LEU A 23 -20.55 30.72 -67.56
C LEU A 23 -19.94 29.50 -66.86
N SER A 24 -18.83 28.95 -67.37
CA SER A 24 -18.09 27.89 -66.69
C SER A 24 -17.42 28.38 -65.41
N LEU A 25 -16.93 29.63 -65.39
CA LEU A 25 -16.34 30.23 -64.19
C LEU A 25 -17.38 30.47 -63.10
N GLU A 26 -18.57 30.98 -63.45
CA GLU A 26 -19.69 31.11 -62.51
C GLU A 26 -20.15 29.74 -61.99
N LYS A 27 -20.23 28.72 -62.85
CA LYS A 27 -20.50 27.33 -62.41
C LYS A 27 -19.44 26.82 -61.46
N SER A 28 -18.16 27.02 -61.76
CA SER A 28 -17.04 26.63 -60.89
C SER A 28 -17.11 27.35 -59.54
N LYS A 29 -17.49 28.64 -59.53
CA LYS A 29 -17.67 29.42 -58.30
C LYS A 29 -18.85 28.91 -57.47
N ALA A 30 -19.95 28.56 -58.11
CA ALA A 30 -21.10 27.94 -57.44
C ALA A 30 -20.73 26.58 -56.82
N ILE A 31 -19.96 25.75 -57.54
CA ILE A 31 -19.43 24.49 -57.01
C ILE A 31 -18.49 24.75 -55.83
N GLY A 32 -17.57 25.71 -55.93
CA GLY A 32 -16.68 26.07 -54.83
C GLY A 32 -17.42 26.52 -53.57
N LEU A 33 -18.50 27.29 -53.72
CA LEU A 33 -19.37 27.70 -52.61
C LEU A 33 -20.17 26.52 -52.02
N ALA A 34 -20.64 25.59 -52.86
CA ALA A 34 -21.31 24.39 -52.39
C ALA A 34 -20.35 23.48 -51.60
N LEU A 35 -19.12 23.30 -52.11
CA LEU A 35 -18.08 22.50 -51.46
C LEU A 35 -17.66 23.11 -50.12
N GLY A 36 -17.49 24.43 -50.06
CA GLY A 36 -17.20 25.16 -48.81
C GLY A 36 -18.32 25.01 -47.76
N LYS A 37 -19.58 24.82 -48.20
CA LYS A 37 -20.70 24.52 -47.29
C LYS A 37 -20.76 23.05 -46.87
N THR A 38 -20.24 22.13 -47.69
CA THR A 38 -20.22 20.69 -47.39
C THR A 38 -19.06 20.30 -46.48
N GLY A 39 -17.91 20.99 -46.56
CA GLY A 39 -16.76 20.78 -45.68
C GLY A 39 -17.09 20.65 -44.18
N PRO A 40 -17.73 21.64 -43.54
CA PRO A 40 -18.07 21.55 -42.12
C PRO A 40 -19.06 20.44 -41.79
N ARG A 41 -19.92 20.04 -42.75
CA ARG A 41 -20.83 18.89 -42.56
C ARG A 41 -20.06 17.57 -42.57
N PHE A 42 -19.01 17.48 -43.39
CA PHE A 42 -18.16 16.29 -43.43
C PHE A 42 -17.32 16.18 -42.15
N GLU A 43 -16.76 17.30 -41.67
CA GLU A 43 -16.09 17.36 -40.37
C GLU A 43 -17.04 16.99 -39.22
N GLU A 44 -18.28 17.48 -39.23
CA GLU A 44 -19.29 17.07 -38.24
C GLU A 44 -19.59 15.56 -38.31
N ILE A 45 -19.71 15.01 -39.51
CA ILE A 45 -19.94 13.56 -39.69
C ILE A 45 -18.73 12.76 -39.21
N GLU A 46 -17.50 13.15 -39.57
CA GLU A 46 -16.28 12.49 -39.10
C GLU A 46 -16.13 12.55 -37.57
N GLN A 47 -16.58 13.64 -36.93
CA GLN A 47 -16.60 13.73 -35.47
C GLN A 47 -17.70 12.86 -34.82
N ARG A 48 -18.87 12.74 -35.45
CA ARG A 48 -20.03 12.03 -34.88
C ARG A 48 -20.03 10.53 -35.17
N LEU A 49 -19.40 10.08 -36.26
CA LEU A 49 -19.38 8.67 -36.66
C LEU A 49 -18.75 7.77 -35.58
N PRO A 50 -17.60 8.10 -34.96
CA PRO A 50 -17.00 7.27 -33.92
C PRO A 50 -17.87 7.21 -32.65
N LEU A 51 -18.52 8.33 -32.30
CA LEU A 51 -19.44 8.38 -31.15
C LEU A 51 -20.67 7.49 -31.38
N LEU A 52 -21.21 7.52 -32.60
CA LEU A 52 -22.36 6.69 -32.97
C LEU A 52 -21.96 5.21 -33.06
N GLU A 53 -20.80 4.90 -33.61
CA GLU A 53 -20.28 3.54 -33.71
C GLU A 53 -20.05 2.95 -32.31
N ALA A 54 -19.43 3.70 -31.40
CA ALA A 54 -19.28 3.29 -30.00
C ALA A 54 -20.63 3.06 -29.30
N ALA A 55 -21.63 3.91 -29.55
CA ALA A 55 -22.97 3.78 -28.97
C ALA A 55 -23.76 2.58 -29.51
N VAL A 56 -23.52 2.17 -30.77
CA VAL A 56 -24.25 1.07 -31.44
C VAL A 56 -23.51 -0.27 -31.31
N ARG A 57 -22.23 -0.28 -30.92
CA ARG A 57 -21.42 -1.50 -30.75
C ARG A 57 -22.06 -2.54 -29.80
N PRO A 58 -22.63 -2.16 -28.64
CA PRO A 58 -23.34 -3.10 -27.77
C PRO A 58 -24.62 -3.66 -28.39
N ILE A 59 -25.13 -3.08 -29.48
CA ILE A 59 -26.29 -3.61 -30.24
C ILE A 59 -25.81 -4.57 -31.34
N ARG A 60 -24.54 -4.46 -31.77
CA ARG A 60 -23.91 -5.31 -32.80
C ARG A 60 -23.18 -6.53 -32.23
N ALA A 61 -22.88 -6.56 -30.94
CA ALA A 61 -22.34 -7.74 -30.28
C ALA A 61 -23.35 -8.89 -30.33
N ASP A 62 -22.87 -10.13 -30.24
CA ASP A 62 -23.72 -11.32 -30.28
C ASP A 62 -24.80 -11.23 -29.18
N GLY A 63 -26.06 -11.42 -29.56
CA GLY A 63 -27.22 -11.26 -28.68
C GLY A 63 -27.17 -12.19 -27.47
N GLU A 64 -26.57 -13.37 -27.61
CA GLU A 64 -26.32 -14.28 -26.50
C GLU A 64 -25.21 -13.77 -25.57
N ALA A 65 -24.10 -13.28 -26.13
CA ALA A 65 -22.98 -12.74 -25.36
C ALA A 65 -23.38 -11.52 -24.50
N LEU A 66 -24.27 -10.66 -25.02
CA LEU A 66 -24.84 -9.52 -24.29
C LEU A 66 -25.75 -9.94 -23.13
N LYS A 67 -26.52 -11.01 -23.31
CA LYS A 67 -27.40 -11.55 -22.27
C LYS A 67 -26.61 -12.16 -21.12
N ASP A 68 -25.49 -12.81 -21.43
CA ASP A 68 -24.64 -13.48 -20.46
C ASP A 68 -23.60 -12.53 -19.82
N VAL A 69 -23.34 -11.38 -20.44
CA VAL A 69 -22.36 -10.38 -19.96
C VAL A 69 -22.63 -9.97 -18.52
N GLY A 70 -23.91 -9.77 -18.15
CA GLY A 70 -24.28 -9.35 -16.80
C GLY A 70 -23.94 -10.40 -15.75
N GLY A 71 -24.10 -11.68 -16.07
CA GLY A 71 -23.71 -12.78 -15.19
C GLY A 71 -22.20 -12.86 -15.01
N ASN A 72 -21.45 -12.74 -16.11
CA ASN A 72 -19.99 -12.78 -16.09
C ASN A 72 -19.38 -11.56 -15.37
N ILE A 73 -19.94 -10.37 -15.55
CA ILE A 73 -19.55 -9.17 -14.79
C ILE A 73 -19.81 -9.39 -13.30
N ASN A 74 -20.98 -9.87 -12.91
CA ASN A 74 -21.31 -10.09 -11.49
C ASN A 74 -20.40 -11.16 -10.85
N ARG A 75 -19.99 -12.17 -11.61
CA ARG A 75 -19.06 -13.22 -11.16
C ARG A 75 -17.67 -12.67 -10.82
N ALA A 76 -17.21 -11.64 -11.51
CA ALA A 76 -15.91 -11.00 -11.25
C ALA A 76 -16.00 -9.84 -10.25
N VAL A 77 -16.97 -8.94 -10.46
CA VAL A 77 -17.13 -7.71 -9.68
C VAL A 77 -17.63 -7.99 -8.26
N GLY A 78 -18.53 -8.97 -8.07
CA GLY A 78 -19.06 -9.31 -6.75
C GLY A 78 -17.97 -9.70 -5.74
N PRO A 79 -17.11 -10.67 -6.07
CA PRO A 79 -15.99 -11.04 -5.21
C PRO A 79 -14.94 -9.93 -5.05
N ALA A 80 -14.62 -9.19 -6.11
CA ALA A 80 -13.71 -8.04 -6.02
C ALA A 80 -14.26 -6.97 -5.04
N ALA A 81 -15.57 -6.71 -5.08
CA ALA A 81 -16.23 -5.81 -4.13
C ALA A 81 -16.22 -6.36 -2.70
N ALA A 82 -16.30 -7.69 -2.51
CA ALA A 82 -16.16 -8.29 -1.19
C ALA A 82 -14.75 -8.11 -0.62
N VAL A 83 -13.70 -8.26 -1.44
CA VAL A 83 -12.31 -7.97 -1.05
C VAL A 83 -12.15 -6.51 -0.65
N LEU A 84 -12.71 -5.57 -1.41
CA LEU A 84 -12.69 -4.14 -1.07
C LEU A 84 -13.38 -3.85 0.28
N LYS A 85 -14.50 -4.50 0.59
CA LYS A 85 -15.15 -4.35 1.90
C LYS A 85 -14.27 -4.80 3.07
N VAL A 86 -13.47 -5.84 2.89
CA VAL A 86 -12.51 -6.29 3.92
C VAL A 86 -11.37 -5.27 4.05
N PHE A 87 -10.93 -4.69 2.94
CA PHE A 87 -9.94 -3.62 2.94
C PHE A 87 -10.45 -2.36 3.68
N ASP A 88 -11.71 -1.97 3.46
CA ASP A 88 -12.36 -0.88 4.21
C ASP A 88 -12.48 -1.20 5.71
N ALA A 89 -12.77 -2.47 6.04
CA ALA A 89 -12.81 -2.92 7.42
C ALA A 89 -11.45 -2.80 8.11
N VAL A 90 -10.35 -3.14 7.42
CA VAL A 90 -8.97 -2.95 7.91
C VAL A 90 -8.70 -1.48 8.24
N HIS A 91 -9.06 -0.55 7.35
CA HIS A 91 -8.93 0.89 7.59
C HIS A 91 -9.77 1.34 8.79
N GLY A 92 -10.96 0.76 8.99
CA GLY A 92 -11.78 1.00 10.17
C GLY A 92 -11.11 0.60 11.49
N LEU A 93 -10.16 -0.33 11.49
CA LEU A 93 -9.43 -0.77 12.70
C LEU A 93 -8.28 0.17 13.07
N GLU A 94 -7.80 1.01 12.15
CA GLU A 94 -6.64 1.89 12.34
C GLU A 94 -6.77 2.76 13.59
N LYS A 95 -7.92 3.43 13.76
CA LYS A 95 -8.17 4.31 14.90
C LYS A 95 -8.02 3.58 16.24
N SER A 96 -8.45 2.32 16.30
CA SER A 96 -8.36 1.52 17.52
C SER A 96 -6.93 1.01 17.77
N LEU A 97 -6.16 0.73 16.72
CA LEU A 97 -4.76 0.27 16.83
C LEU A 97 -3.75 1.41 17.05
N LEU A 98 -4.12 2.62 16.63
CA LEU A 98 -3.38 3.85 16.94
C LEU A 98 -3.56 4.30 18.40
N SER A 99 -4.55 3.78 19.11
CA SER A 99 -4.71 4.02 20.55
C SER A 99 -3.57 3.37 21.36
N ASP A 100 -3.40 3.77 22.62
CA ASP A 100 -2.33 3.24 23.48
C ASP A 100 -2.78 1.89 24.12
N PRO A 101 -2.05 0.77 23.94
CA PRO A 101 -2.41 -0.55 24.51
C PRO A 101 -2.50 -0.58 26.05
N LYS A 102 -2.01 0.44 26.74
CA LYS A 102 -2.01 0.58 28.20
C LYS A 102 -3.40 0.52 28.84
N ASN A 103 -4.37 1.15 28.17
CA ASN A 103 -5.70 1.38 28.72
C ASN A 103 -6.54 0.09 28.70
N ASP A 104 -6.42 -0.69 27.63
CA ASP A 104 -7.13 -1.97 27.47
C ASP A 104 -6.33 -2.91 26.55
N LEU A 105 -5.44 -3.68 27.16
CA LEU A 105 -4.60 -4.63 26.44
C LEU A 105 -5.44 -5.74 25.78
N SER A 106 -6.48 -6.25 26.46
CA SER A 106 -7.34 -7.31 25.92
C SER A 106 -8.06 -6.90 24.63
N SER A 107 -8.68 -5.71 24.64
CA SER A 107 -9.32 -5.15 23.45
C SER A 107 -8.29 -4.90 22.36
N TYR A 108 -7.14 -4.31 22.69
CA TYR A 108 -6.07 -4.07 21.72
C TYR A 108 -5.60 -5.34 21.01
N LEU A 109 -5.32 -6.42 21.77
CA LEU A 109 -4.89 -7.70 21.21
C LEU A 109 -5.99 -8.34 20.35
N SER A 110 -7.27 -8.15 20.70
CA SER A 110 -8.40 -8.65 19.89
C SER A 110 -8.52 -7.94 18.55
N VAL A 111 -8.32 -6.61 18.52
CA VAL A 111 -8.34 -5.81 17.30
C VAL A 111 -7.14 -6.16 16.41
N LEU A 112 -5.96 -6.33 17.01
CA LEU A 112 -4.77 -6.77 16.27
C LEU A 112 -4.98 -8.16 15.65
N LYS A 113 -5.68 -9.06 16.33
CA LYS A 113 -6.02 -10.39 15.79
C LYS A 113 -6.94 -10.29 14.58
N ARG A 114 -7.96 -9.43 14.66
CA ARG A 114 -8.86 -9.16 13.53
C ARG A 114 -8.12 -8.54 12.34
N LEU A 115 -7.15 -7.66 12.59
CA LEU A 115 -6.29 -7.13 11.53
C LEU A 115 -5.50 -8.25 10.84
N GLU A 116 -4.84 -9.11 11.61
CA GLU A 116 -4.06 -10.23 11.06
C GLU A 116 -4.93 -11.19 10.23
N GLU A 117 -6.13 -11.53 10.72
CA GLU A 117 -7.09 -12.37 10.00
C GLU A 117 -7.55 -11.71 8.69
N ALA A 118 -7.84 -10.40 8.72
CA ALA A 118 -8.23 -9.65 7.54
C ALA A 118 -7.09 -9.55 6.51
N LEU A 119 -5.85 -9.33 6.96
CA LEU A 119 -4.69 -9.28 6.06
C LEU A 119 -4.38 -10.64 5.44
N LYS A 120 -4.55 -11.73 6.20
CA LYS A 120 -4.45 -13.09 5.66
C LYS A 120 -5.52 -13.32 4.58
N PHE A 121 -6.77 -12.94 4.86
CA PHE A 121 -7.86 -13.03 3.89
C PHE A 121 -7.56 -12.21 2.62
N LEU A 122 -7.11 -10.96 2.75
CA LEU A 122 -6.74 -10.12 1.62
C LEU A 122 -5.59 -10.75 0.81
N GLY A 123 -4.55 -11.25 1.47
CA GLY A 123 -3.43 -11.92 0.81
C GLY A 123 -3.84 -13.15 -0.01
N GLU A 124 -4.83 -13.91 0.48
CA GLU A 124 -5.35 -15.11 -0.20
C GLU A 124 -6.34 -14.80 -1.32
N ASN A 125 -7.12 -13.72 -1.21
CA ASN A 125 -8.24 -13.44 -2.11
C ASN A 125 -7.95 -12.34 -3.15
N CYS A 126 -6.97 -11.45 -2.93
CA CYS A 126 -6.63 -10.40 -3.90
C CYS A 126 -6.15 -10.98 -5.23
N GLY A 127 -5.32 -12.03 -5.22
CA GLY A 127 -4.86 -12.68 -6.45
C GLY A 127 -6.00 -13.29 -7.26
N LEU A 128 -6.95 -13.95 -6.59
CA LEU A 128 -8.15 -14.50 -7.23
C LEU A 128 -9.07 -13.40 -7.77
N ALA A 129 -9.23 -12.31 -7.04
CA ALA A 129 -10.03 -11.16 -7.49
C ALA A 129 -9.42 -10.50 -8.73
N ILE A 130 -8.10 -10.38 -8.79
CA ILE A 130 -7.38 -9.89 -9.98
C ILE A 130 -7.64 -10.82 -11.16
N GLN A 131 -7.47 -12.13 -10.96
CA GLN A 131 -7.70 -13.12 -12.02
C GLN A 131 -9.13 -13.07 -12.56
N TRP A 132 -10.15 -13.01 -11.70
CA TRP A 132 -11.54 -12.90 -12.15
C TRP A 132 -11.81 -11.61 -12.92
N LEU A 133 -11.15 -10.50 -12.55
CA LEU A 133 -11.24 -9.24 -13.28
C LEU A 133 -10.50 -9.31 -14.63
N GLU A 134 -9.40 -10.05 -14.73
CA GLU A 134 -8.71 -10.33 -15.99
C GLU A 134 -9.60 -11.17 -16.93
N ASP A 135 -10.20 -12.25 -16.41
CA ASP A 135 -11.08 -13.15 -17.16
C ASP A 135 -12.29 -12.40 -17.77
N ILE A 136 -12.91 -11.47 -17.04
CA ILE A 136 -14.05 -10.69 -17.57
C ILE A 136 -13.58 -9.67 -18.62
N VAL A 137 -12.41 -9.07 -18.45
CA VAL A 137 -11.88 -8.12 -19.42
C VAL A 137 -11.51 -8.82 -20.73
N GLU A 138 -10.99 -10.05 -20.65
CA GLU A 138 -10.77 -10.91 -21.82
C GLU A 138 -12.10 -11.27 -22.50
N TYR A 139 -13.10 -11.72 -21.73
CA TYR A 139 -14.44 -12.01 -22.27
C TYR A 139 -15.06 -10.81 -22.99
N LEU A 140 -14.95 -9.61 -22.44
CA LEU A 140 -15.49 -8.38 -23.05
C LEU A 140 -14.78 -8.00 -24.36
N ASP A 141 -13.49 -8.32 -24.47
CA ASP A 141 -12.68 -8.09 -25.67
C ASP A 141 -13.04 -9.07 -26.79
N ASP A 142 -13.11 -10.38 -26.45
CA ASP A 142 -13.45 -11.47 -27.37
C ASP A 142 -14.83 -11.31 -28.02
N HIS A 143 -15.79 -10.75 -27.28
CA HIS A 143 -17.17 -10.56 -27.75
C HIS A 143 -17.45 -9.14 -28.25
N HIS A 144 -16.42 -8.27 -28.33
CA HIS A 144 -16.52 -6.88 -28.77
C HIS A 144 -17.65 -6.08 -28.09
N VAL A 145 -17.92 -6.38 -26.81
CA VAL A 145 -19.03 -5.78 -26.05
C VAL A 145 -18.69 -4.36 -25.58
N ALA A 146 -17.40 -4.05 -25.41
CA ALA A 146 -16.91 -2.77 -24.91
C ALA A 146 -16.03 -2.03 -25.93
N ASP A 147 -15.87 -0.72 -25.72
CA ASP A 147 -14.98 0.11 -26.53
C ASP A 147 -13.51 -0.27 -26.32
N GLU A 148 -12.72 -0.27 -27.38
CA GLU A 148 -11.30 -0.65 -27.38
C GLU A 148 -10.49 0.28 -26.48
N LYS A 149 -10.80 1.58 -26.48
CA LYS A 149 -10.18 2.54 -25.55
C LYS A 149 -10.51 2.21 -24.10
N TYR A 150 -11.75 1.83 -23.81
CA TYR A 150 -12.17 1.43 -22.47
C TYR A 150 -11.47 0.14 -22.01
N LEU A 151 -11.42 -0.89 -22.85
CA LEU A 151 -10.73 -2.14 -22.58
C LEU A 151 -9.23 -1.93 -22.38
N SER A 152 -8.60 -1.08 -23.20
CA SER A 152 -7.18 -0.74 -23.05
C SER A 152 -6.88 -0.09 -21.69
N ASN A 153 -7.75 0.80 -21.21
CA ASN A 153 -7.64 1.39 -19.88
C ASN A 153 -7.85 0.36 -18.76
N LEU A 154 -8.82 -0.55 -18.89
CA LEU A 154 -9.05 -1.62 -17.93
C LEU A 154 -7.85 -2.57 -17.84
N LYS A 155 -7.33 -3.03 -18.99
CA LYS A 155 -6.12 -3.86 -19.06
C LYS A 155 -4.91 -3.16 -18.45
N LYS A 156 -4.77 -1.85 -18.64
CA LYS A 156 -3.69 -1.05 -18.01
C LYS A 156 -3.84 -0.99 -16.49
N SER A 157 -5.06 -0.74 -15.98
CA SER A 157 -5.34 -0.73 -14.54
C SER A 157 -5.12 -2.09 -13.90
N LEU A 158 -5.55 -3.17 -14.57
CA LEU A 158 -5.31 -4.54 -14.10
C LEU A 158 -3.84 -4.89 -14.07
N ARG A 159 -3.09 -4.57 -15.13
CA ARG A 159 -1.64 -4.76 -15.14
C ARG A 159 -0.96 -4.06 -13.97
N GLY A 160 -1.35 -2.81 -13.67
CA GLY A 160 -0.86 -2.11 -12.50
C GLY A 160 -1.17 -2.87 -11.21
N LEU A 161 -2.42 -3.33 -11.03
CA LEU A 161 -2.83 -4.09 -9.86
C LEU A 161 -2.08 -5.44 -9.72
N SER A 162 -1.88 -6.14 -10.84
CA SER A 162 -1.13 -7.39 -10.91
C SER A 162 0.35 -7.18 -10.63
N GLU A 163 0.96 -6.07 -11.08
CA GLU A 163 2.32 -5.67 -10.69
C GLU A 163 2.39 -5.36 -9.19
N PHE A 164 1.42 -4.63 -8.63
CA PHE A 164 1.37 -4.40 -7.18
C PHE A 164 1.29 -5.70 -6.36
N HIS A 165 0.65 -6.74 -6.89
CA HIS A 165 0.52 -8.05 -6.26
C HIS A 165 1.71 -8.99 -6.50
N ASN A 166 2.23 -9.04 -7.73
CA ASN A 166 3.20 -10.03 -8.22
C ASN A 166 4.66 -9.56 -8.23
N ASP A 167 4.96 -8.29 -7.97
CA ASP A 167 6.33 -7.72 -7.93
C ASP A 167 7.14 -8.20 -6.70
N GLY A 168 7.15 -9.51 -6.43
CA GLY A 168 7.74 -10.12 -5.23
C GLY A 168 8.00 -11.61 -5.40
N GLY A 169 8.88 -11.97 -6.34
CA GLY A 169 9.29 -13.34 -6.63
C GLY A 169 10.27 -13.97 -5.64
N GLY A 170 10.31 -13.52 -4.38
CA GLY A 170 11.23 -13.99 -3.33
C GLY A 170 10.55 -14.25 -2.00
N VAL A 171 11.00 -15.30 -1.28
CA VAL A 171 10.47 -15.71 0.04
C VAL A 171 10.59 -14.58 1.09
N GLU A 172 11.66 -13.79 1.01
CA GLU A 172 11.89 -12.64 1.90
C GLU A 172 10.97 -11.44 1.61
N GLU A 173 10.40 -11.36 0.41
CA GLU A 173 9.57 -10.24 -0.01
C GLU A 173 8.07 -10.51 0.10
N LYS A 174 7.67 -11.75 0.40
CA LYS A 174 6.27 -12.08 0.75
C LYS A 174 5.83 -11.38 2.04
N GLU A 175 6.76 -11.18 2.98
CA GLU A 175 6.55 -10.31 4.14
C GLU A 175 6.41 -8.85 3.70
N ARG A 176 7.20 -8.40 2.73
CA ARG A 176 7.14 -7.04 2.15
C ARG A 176 5.83 -6.79 1.40
N SER A 177 5.23 -7.78 0.74
CA SER A 177 3.91 -7.68 0.11
C SER A 177 2.78 -7.53 1.13
N GLN A 178 2.88 -8.20 2.29
CA GLN A 178 1.93 -7.98 3.40
C GLN A 178 2.06 -6.57 3.99
N LEU A 179 3.27 -6.01 4.05
CA LEU A 179 3.52 -4.63 4.49
C LEU A 179 2.88 -3.57 3.58
N ARG A 180 2.54 -3.93 2.32
CA ARG A 180 1.90 -3.00 1.37
C ARG A 180 0.40 -2.89 1.58
N LEU A 181 -0.27 -3.94 2.06
CA LEU A 181 -1.73 -3.96 2.17
C LEU A 181 -2.26 -3.12 3.33
N ASP A 182 -1.48 -2.98 4.39
CA ASP A 182 -1.85 -2.24 5.61
C ASP A 182 -1.05 -0.96 5.81
N GLY A 183 -0.20 -0.58 4.84
CA GLY A 183 0.67 0.59 4.95
C GLY A 183 1.64 0.56 6.14
N GLY A 184 1.91 -0.62 6.72
CA GLY A 184 2.73 -0.76 7.93
C GLY A 184 1.96 -0.66 9.25
N LEU A 185 0.62 -0.62 9.23
CA LEU A 185 -0.22 -0.55 10.43
C LEU A 185 0.06 -1.69 11.41
N ARG A 186 0.20 -2.94 10.92
CA ARG A 186 0.53 -4.11 11.75
C ARG A 186 1.86 -3.90 12.47
N ASN A 187 2.89 -3.42 11.75
CA ASN A 187 4.20 -3.16 12.36
C ASN A 187 4.11 -2.07 13.42
N ALA A 188 3.44 -0.95 13.13
CA ALA A 188 3.26 0.13 14.10
C ALA A 188 2.50 -0.34 15.36
N ALA A 189 1.52 -1.22 15.20
CA ALA A 189 0.80 -1.83 16.32
C ALA A 189 1.67 -2.79 17.14
N LEU A 190 2.51 -3.60 16.49
CA LEU A 190 3.47 -4.48 17.16
C LEU A 190 4.56 -3.66 17.88
N ASP A 191 5.04 -2.57 17.31
CA ASP A 191 6.01 -1.66 17.95
C ASP A 191 5.41 -1.04 19.23
N LYS A 192 4.12 -0.69 19.22
CA LYS A 192 3.40 -0.24 20.43
C LYS A 192 3.34 -1.33 21.50
N LEU A 193 3.12 -2.60 21.12
CA LEU A 193 3.16 -3.72 22.05
C LEU A 193 4.55 -3.97 22.63
N GLU A 194 5.61 -3.83 21.82
CA GLU A 194 7.00 -3.91 22.29
C GLU A 194 7.31 -2.81 23.31
N ASN A 195 6.86 -1.58 23.04
CA ASN A 195 6.98 -0.47 23.98
C ASN A 195 6.20 -0.72 25.28
N GLU A 196 5.02 -1.32 25.19
CA GLU A 196 4.22 -1.68 26.36
C GLU A 196 4.87 -2.80 27.17
N PHE A 197 5.45 -3.79 26.51
CA PHE A 197 6.25 -4.84 27.14
C PHE A 197 7.44 -4.26 27.92
N ARG A 198 8.21 -3.36 27.28
CA ARG A 198 9.31 -2.65 27.92
C ARG A 198 8.84 -1.86 29.14
N ARG A 199 7.74 -1.13 29.02
CA ARG A 199 7.17 -0.32 30.11
C ARG A 199 6.74 -1.19 31.28
N LEU A 200 5.98 -2.26 31.04
CA LEU A 200 5.56 -3.19 32.08
C LEU A 200 6.74 -3.80 32.84
N LEU A 201 7.83 -4.12 32.13
CA LEU A 201 9.06 -4.60 32.76
C LEU A 201 9.74 -3.51 33.60
N LYS A 202 9.85 -2.28 33.09
CA LYS A 202 10.53 -1.18 33.78
C LYS A 202 9.76 -0.72 35.02
N ASP A 203 8.44 -0.54 34.90
CA ASP A 203 7.58 -0.04 35.98
C ASP A 203 7.46 -1.05 37.13
N ASN A 204 7.68 -2.35 36.87
CA ASN A 204 7.58 -3.41 37.87
C ASN A 204 8.95 -4.04 38.22
N SER A 205 10.05 -3.56 37.64
CA SER A 205 11.40 -3.97 38.07
C SER A 205 11.91 -2.94 39.07
N VAL A 206 11.73 -3.23 40.36
CA VAL A 206 12.33 -2.44 41.44
C VAL A 206 13.74 -2.99 41.71
N PRO A 207 14.77 -2.13 41.87
CA PRO A 207 16.09 -2.57 42.30
C PRO A 207 15.99 -3.31 43.64
N LEU A 208 16.78 -4.37 43.80
CA LEU A 208 16.81 -5.12 45.04
C LEU A 208 17.39 -4.24 46.14
N PRO A 209 16.75 -4.15 47.33
CA PRO A 209 17.38 -3.53 48.49
C PRO A 209 18.57 -4.39 48.89
N MET A 210 19.78 -3.89 48.68
CA MET A 210 20.99 -4.52 49.16
C MET A 210 21.18 -4.08 50.61
N ALA A 211 20.78 -4.94 51.57
CA ALA A 211 20.90 -4.62 52.99
C ALA A 211 22.38 -4.47 53.38
N SER A 212 22.70 -3.40 54.12
CA SER A 212 24.02 -3.24 54.72
C SER A 212 24.28 -4.38 55.72
N PRO A 213 25.52 -4.91 55.80
CA PRO A 213 25.85 -6.08 56.61
C PRO A 213 25.56 -5.94 58.12
N SER A 214 25.26 -4.73 58.59
CA SER A 214 25.02 -4.40 60.00
C SER A 214 23.68 -4.89 60.57
N SER A 215 22.76 -5.46 59.78
CA SER A 215 21.43 -5.88 60.25
C SER A 215 21.08 -7.36 60.01
N LEU A 216 22.06 -8.21 59.71
CA LEU A 216 21.83 -9.65 59.47
C LEU A 216 21.59 -10.40 60.80
N GLY A 217 20.34 -10.37 61.27
CA GLY A 217 19.78 -11.46 62.08
C GLY A 217 19.30 -12.59 61.16
N ASP A 218 19.54 -13.83 61.57
CA ASP A 218 19.29 -15.11 60.87
C ASP A 218 17.87 -15.27 60.29
N GLN A 219 17.56 -14.65 59.16
CA GLN A 219 16.39 -15.03 58.39
C GLN A 219 16.69 -15.05 56.90
N ALA A 220 16.85 -16.27 56.37
CA ALA A 220 16.91 -16.55 54.95
C ALA A 220 15.62 -16.05 54.30
N CYS A 221 15.67 -14.84 53.74
CA CYS A 221 14.52 -14.21 53.12
C CYS A 221 14.43 -14.69 51.68
N ILE A 222 13.45 -15.54 51.37
CA ILE A 222 13.11 -15.85 49.98
C ILE A 222 12.66 -14.53 49.34
N ALA A 223 13.45 -14.00 48.41
CA ALA A 223 13.10 -12.77 47.71
C ALA A 223 11.71 -12.95 47.06
N PRO A 224 10.71 -12.09 47.38
CA PRO A 224 9.40 -12.19 46.77
C PRO A 224 9.51 -12.04 45.26
N SER A 225 8.59 -12.69 44.53
CA SER A 225 8.51 -12.57 43.06
C SER A 225 8.47 -11.10 42.67
N GLN A 226 9.48 -10.63 41.93
CA GLN A 226 9.64 -9.21 41.61
C GLN A 226 8.52 -8.63 40.74
N LEU A 227 7.73 -9.48 40.07
CA LEU A 227 6.65 -9.06 39.19
C LEU A 227 5.29 -9.49 39.76
N PRO A 228 4.30 -8.58 39.85
CA PRO A 228 2.94 -8.95 40.21
C PRO A 228 2.36 -9.97 39.22
N VAL A 229 1.56 -10.92 39.72
CA VAL A 229 0.93 -11.97 38.91
C VAL A 229 0.12 -11.39 37.73
N THR A 230 -0.57 -10.27 37.94
CA THR A 230 -1.33 -9.57 36.89
C THR A 230 -0.43 -9.05 35.76
N VAL A 231 0.79 -8.61 36.08
CA VAL A 231 1.78 -8.14 35.11
C VAL A 231 2.36 -9.32 34.35
N ILE A 232 2.61 -10.45 35.02
CA ILE A 232 3.07 -11.68 34.36
C ILE A 232 2.05 -12.14 33.31
N HIS A 233 0.76 -12.15 33.64
CA HIS A 233 -0.28 -12.50 32.66
C HIS A 233 -0.32 -11.53 31.46
N LYS A 234 -0.18 -10.21 31.70
CA LYS A 234 -0.10 -9.22 30.61
C LYS A 234 1.12 -9.43 29.72
N LEU A 235 2.29 -9.65 30.34
CA LEU A 235 3.55 -9.94 29.62
C LEU A 235 3.43 -11.22 28.81
N GLN A 236 2.83 -12.29 29.35
CA GLN A 236 2.60 -13.54 28.63
C GLN A 236 1.66 -13.35 27.43
N ALA A 237 0.59 -12.57 27.59
CA ALA A 237 -0.33 -12.28 26.49
C ALA A 237 0.37 -11.51 25.35
N ILE A 238 1.18 -10.50 25.69
CA ILE A 238 1.99 -9.75 24.72
C ILE A 238 3.01 -10.67 24.05
N LEU A 239 3.75 -11.46 24.82
CA LEU A 239 4.77 -12.38 24.31
C LEU A 239 4.17 -13.42 23.36
N GLY A 240 2.99 -13.96 23.70
CA GLY A 240 2.27 -14.91 22.85
C GLY A 240 1.95 -14.32 21.47
N ARG A 241 1.60 -13.04 21.41
CA ARG A 241 1.27 -12.33 20.16
C ARG A 241 2.50 -11.87 19.39
N LEU A 242 3.55 -11.39 20.07
CA LEU A 242 4.82 -11.04 19.44
C LEU A 242 5.54 -12.28 18.88
N ARG A 243 5.44 -13.44 19.55
CA ARG A 243 5.91 -14.72 19.04
C ARG A 243 5.20 -15.14 17.76
N ALA A 244 3.88 -14.99 17.71
CA ALA A 244 3.09 -15.31 16.52
C ALA A 244 3.45 -14.42 15.30
N ASN A 245 4.09 -13.28 15.52
CA ASN A 245 4.52 -12.33 14.50
C ASN A 245 6.05 -12.30 14.30
N ASN A 246 6.79 -13.32 14.74
CA ASN A 246 8.25 -13.42 14.60
C ASN A 246 9.05 -12.25 15.24
N ARG A 247 8.53 -11.62 16.29
CA ARG A 247 9.17 -10.49 17.01
C ARG A 247 9.80 -10.91 18.34
N LEU A 248 10.02 -12.20 18.55
CA LEU A 248 10.47 -12.72 19.85
C LEU A 248 11.89 -12.24 20.21
N ASP A 249 12.80 -12.17 19.25
CA ASP A 249 14.20 -11.77 19.52
C ASP A 249 14.30 -10.33 20.04
N LYS A 250 13.46 -9.43 19.51
CA LYS A 250 13.34 -8.06 20.03
C LYS A 250 12.85 -8.04 21.47
N CYS A 251 11.88 -8.89 21.81
CA CYS A 251 11.38 -9.02 23.19
C CYS A 251 12.48 -9.52 24.14
N ILE A 252 13.28 -10.49 23.70
CA ILE A 252 14.41 -11.01 24.47
C ILE A 252 15.43 -9.89 24.72
N SER A 253 15.79 -9.13 23.68
CA SER A 253 16.70 -7.98 23.81
C SER A 253 16.17 -6.95 24.81
N ILE A 254 14.89 -6.58 24.73
CA ILE A 254 14.25 -5.65 25.68
C ILE A 254 14.29 -6.21 27.11
N TYR A 255 14.01 -7.51 27.28
CA TYR A 255 14.04 -8.15 28.59
C TYR A 255 15.45 -8.13 29.20
N VAL A 256 16.46 -8.54 28.43
CA VAL A 256 17.86 -8.53 28.86
C VAL A 256 18.30 -7.11 29.22
N GLU A 257 17.95 -6.12 28.41
CA GLU A 257 18.26 -4.70 28.65
C GLU A 257 17.67 -4.23 30.00
N VAL A 258 16.36 -4.38 30.20
CA VAL A 258 15.67 -3.89 31.40
C VAL A 258 16.18 -4.62 32.66
N ARG A 259 16.33 -5.95 32.59
CA ARG A 259 16.79 -6.74 33.75
C ARG A 259 18.25 -6.48 34.08
N SER A 260 19.13 -6.37 33.08
CA SER A 260 20.53 -6.03 33.30
C SER A 260 20.69 -4.63 33.89
N SER A 261 19.91 -3.65 33.41
CA SER A 261 19.86 -2.31 33.99
C SER A 261 19.39 -2.34 35.45
N ASN A 262 18.38 -3.14 35.77
CA ASN A 262 17.88 -3.25 37.14
C ASN A 262 18.91 -3.89 38.09
N VAL A 263 19.59 -4.95 37.63
CA VAL A 263 20.68 -5.59 38.40
C VAL A 263 21.82 -4.61 38.62
N ARG A 264 22.23 -3.88 37.58
CA ARG A 264 23.30 -2.86 37.69
C ARG A 264 22.93 -1.77 38.70
N ALA A 265 21.70 -1.25 38.67
CA ALA A 265 21.23 -0.27 39.64
C ALA A 265 21.19 -0.84 41.07
N SER A 266 20.82 -2.12 41.23
CA SER A 266 20.85 -2.80 42.53
C SER A 266 22.28 -2.96 43.05
N LEU A 267 23.23 -3.31 42.19
CA LEU A 267 24.64 -3.46 42.55
C LEU A 267 25.34 -2.13 42.84
N GLN A 268 24.97 -1.04 42.16
CA GLN A 268 25.47 0.29 42.47
C GLN A 268 25.12 0.74 43.90
N ALA A 269 24.02 0.23 44.47
CA ALA A 269 23.66 0.51 45.86
C ALA A 269 24.63 -0.13 46.88
N LEU A 270 25.50 -1.06 46.47
CA LEU A 270 26.56 -1.61 47.32
C LEU A 270 27.77 -0.69 47.49
N ASP A 271 27.82 0.43 46.75
CA ASP A 271 28.91 1.42 46.79
C ASP A 271 30.29 0.76 46.72
N LEU A 272 30.61 0.22 45.53
CA LEU A 272 31.85 -0.53 45.28
C LEU A 272 33.07 0.37 45.03
N ASP A 273 32.97 1.66 45.33
CA ASP A 273 34.03 2.65 45.12
C ASP A 273 35.32 2.28 45.90
N TYR A 274 35.20 1.48 46.98
CA TYR A 274 36.34 0.93 47.72
C TYR A 274 37.16 -0.12 46.96
N LEU A 275 36.63 -0.70 45.88
CA LEU A 275 37.38 -1.60 44.98
C LEU A 275 38.17 -0.81 43.94
N ASP A 276 37.88 0.47 43.75
CA ASP A 276 38.58 1.37 42.83
C ASP A 276 39.87 1.91 43.46
N ILE A 277 40.62 1.00 44.13
CA ILE A 277 41.95 1.26 44.65
C ILE A 277 42.83 1.56 43.43
N SER A 278 43.11 2.84 43.22
CA SER A 278 43.98 3.28 42.15
C SER A 278 45.35 2.60 42.32
N VAL A 279 45.92 2.08 41.23
CA VAL A 279 47.26 1.41 41.24
C VAL A 279 48.35 2.32 41.84
N SER A 280 48.11 3.63 41.91
CA SER A 280 48.89 4.63 42.63
C SER A 280 49.04 4.36 44.14
N GLU A 281 48.00 3.89 44.84
CA GLU A 281 48.07 3.62 46.29
C GLU A 281 48.97 2.41 46.63
N PHE A 282 49.19 1.50 45.67
CA PHE A 282 50.14 0.39 45.85
C PHE A 282 51.61 0.82 45.72
N ASN A 283 51.90 1.94 45.04
CA ASN A 283 53.27 2.43 44.86
C ASN A 283 53.80 3.23 46.06
N ASP A 284 52.93 3.76 46.93
CA ASP A 284 53.36 4.50 48.13
C ASP A 284 53.91 3.58 49.24
N VAL A 285 53.64 2.27 49.17
CA VAL A 285 54.06 1.29 50.19
C VAL A 285 55.52 0.83 50.01
N GLN A 286 56.15 1.07 48.85
CA GLN A 286 57.58 0.74 48.64
C GLN A 286 58.56 1.73 49.28
N SER A 287 58.09 2.81 49.91
CA SER A 287 58.95 3.81 50.56
C SER A 287 59.21 3.57 52.07
N ILE A 288 58.74 2.47 52.66
CA ILE A 288 58.90 2.19 54.10
C ILE A 288 60.10 1.27 54.42
N GLU A 289 60.80 0.72 53.42
CA GLU A 289 61.94 -0.20 53.64
C GLU A 289 63.33 0.47 53.56
N GLY A 290 63.39 1.79 53.85
CA GLY A 290 64.60 2.60 53.65
C GLY A 290 65.28 3.17 54.91
N ASP A 291 64.67 3.12 56.09
CA ASP A 291 65.22 3.74 57.32
C ASP A 291 65.30 2.74 58.47
N SER A 292 66.23 1.78 58.38
CA SER A 292 66.71 0.99 59.54
C SER A 292 68.07 0.35 59.24
N VAL A 293 69.13 1.16 59.13
CA VAL A 293 70.52 0.78 59.47
C VAL A 293 71.26 1.99 60.02
#